data_AF-V4T0Z2-F1
#
_entry.id   AF-V4T0Z2-F1
#
_cell.length_a   1.000
_cell.length_b   1.000
_cell.length_c   1.000
_cell.angle_alpha   90.00
_cell.angle_beta   90.00
_cell.angle_gamma   90.00
#
_symmetry.space_group_name_H-M   'P 1'
#
loop_
_entity.id
_entity.type
_entity.pdbx_description
1 polymer ?
#
loop_
_entity_poly.entity_id
_entity_poly.type
_entity_poly.pdbx_seq_one_letter_code
_entity_poly.pdbx_strand_id
1 'polypeptide(L)'
;MDFSPFKQDIDELIDEFAQDELTTLADMKRVWLSRKFAYIYEACPSTNLSFFMQSLYAHTICHMVSNDSLSRRLGGLYCLYCLYETQPFKPPFHIYISLGELKKLKKLVVEAKNKDIRVVPALVKRMLENKIFLFGSVDLNESSIPETVKQLTDLQNARVQVAYKKLFASTRIEHFIHMDLGAEVDLNVLKKMSTEYAEAKGQAIQEASEVVDVQNVKHIQDDQELMGDVVGKIAENWNVQKELFYQQTRMDQQPAAAEQTQLQVNDDEQGGDEDFGQELEQLLFQA
;
A
#
# COMPACT_ATOMS: atom_id res chain seq x y z
N MET A 1 8.55 -6.68 29.69
CA MET A 1 7.98 -5.98 30.85
C MET A 1 6.49 -5.92 30.63
N ASP A 2 5.69 -6.28 31.63
CA ASP A 2 4.24 -6.14 31.52
C ASP A 2 3.88 -4.68 31.82
N PHE A 3 3.37 -3.99 30.79
CA PHE A 3 3.02 -2.58 30.86
C PHE A 3 1.53 -2.37 31.21
N SER A 4 0.77 -3.45 31.38
CA SER A 4 -0.68 -3.41 31.63
C SER A 4 -1.08 -2.62 32.89
N PRO A 5 -0.36 -2.69 34.03
CA PRO A 5 -0.78 -2.01 35.25
C PRO A 5 -0.85 -0.48 35.14
N PHE A 6 0.19 0.20 34.64
CA PHE A 6 0.13 1.65 34.52
C PHE A 6 -0.76 2.11 33.36
N LYS A 7 -0.95 1.28 32.32
CA LYS A 7 -1.92 1.56 31.26
C LYS A 7 -3.31 1.66 31.87
N GLN A 8 -3.67 0.69 32.72
CA GLN A 8 -4.91 0.71 33.48
C GLN A 8 -5.00 1.93 34.41
N ASP A 9 -3.92 2.27 35.14
CA ASP A 9 -3.92 3.46 36.01
C ASP A 9 -4.20 4.75 35.21
N ILE A 10 -3.60 4.90 34.04
CA ILE A 10 -3.84 6.04 33.12
C ILE A 10 -5.28 6.02 32.60
N ASP A 11 -5.79 4.85 32.21
CA ASP A 11 -7.16 4.69 31.71
C ASP A 11 -8.16 5.13 32.79
N GLU A 12 -8.01 4.64 34.02
CA GLU A 12 -8.88 4.99 35.14
C GLU A 12 -8.80 6.48 35.51
N LEU A 13 -7.60 7.08 35.46
CA LEU A 13 -7.42 8.51 35.69
C LEU A 13 -8.18 9.35 34.66
N ILE A 14 -8.05 8.99 33.38
CA ILE A 14 -8.69 9.70 32.27
C ILE A 14 -10.21 9.45 32.28
N ASP A 15 -10.65 8.24 32.63
CA ASP A 15 -12.07 7.90 32.78
C ASP A 15 -12.73 8.72 33.89
N GLU A 16 -12.10 8.84 35.07
CA GLU A 16 -12.61 9.66 36.17
C GLU A 16 -12.67 11.15 35.78
N PHE A 17 -11.69 11.64 35.05
CA PHE A 17 -11.74 13.01 34.51
C PHE A 17 -12.89 13.18 33.49
N ALA A 18 -13.11 12.18 32.65
CA ALA A 18 -14.11 12.23 31.59
C ALA A 18 -15.55 12.00 32.08
N GLN A 19 -15.75 11.35 33.24
CA GLN A 19 -17.04 10.94 33.76
C GLN A 19 -18.01 12.12 34.00
N ASP A 20 -17.49 13.26 34.45
CA ASP A 20 -18.26 14.49 34.71
C ASP A 20 -18.14 15.51 33.55
N GLU A 21 -17.71 15.07 32.35
CA GLU A 21 -17.42 15.91 31.18
C GLU A 21 -16.49 17.11 31.50
N LEU A 22 -15.54 16.91 32.42
CA LEU A 22 -14.64 17.96 32.86
C LEU A 22 -13.74 18.40 31.70
N THR A 23 -13.46 19.69 31.63
CA THR A 23 -12.69 20.27 30.51
C THR A 23 -11.52 21.13 30.96
N THR A 24 -11.39 21.40 32.25
CA THR A 24 -10.37 22.32 32.77
C THR A 24 -9.15 21.58 33.31
N LEU A 25 -7.98 22.21 33.18
CA LEU A 25 -6.74 21.70 33.77
C LEU A 25 -6.80 21.66 35.31
N ALA A 26 -7.59 22.55 35.93
CA ALA A 26 -7.75 22.57 37.38
C ALA A 26 -8.50 21.32 37.88
N ASP A 27 -9.51 20.88 37.14
CA ASP A 27 -10.22 19.64 37.42
C ASP A 27 -9.29 18.43 37.26
N MET A 28 -8.49 18.39 36.20
CA MET A 28 -7.51 17.31 36.01
C MET A 28 -6.49 17.29 37.16
N LYS A 29 -6.01 18.46 37.59
CA LYS A 29 -5.10 18.57 38.74
C LYS A 29 -5.75 18.05 40.03
N ARG A 30 -7.05 18.28 40.23
CA ARG A 30 -7.80 17.73 41.38
C ARG A 30 -7.81 16.20 41.35
N VAL A 31 -8.14 15.60 40.21
CA VAL A 31 -8.16 14.13 40.02
C VAL A 31 -6.75 13.53 40.15
N TRP A 32 -5.74 14.20 39.58
CA TRP A 32 -4.33 13.79 39.72
C TRP A 32 -3.88 13.71 41.19
N LEU A 33 -4.24 14.72 41.99
CA LEU A 33 -3.89 14.79 43.39
C LEU A 33 -4.71 13.82 44.25
N SER A 34 -6.00 13.62 43.97
CA SER A 34 -6.84 12.68 44.72
C SER A 34 -6.32 11.24 44.60
N ARG A 35 -5.89 10.84 43.39
CA ARG A 35 -5.28 9.53 43.13
C ARG A 35 -3.81 9.41 43.54
N LYS A 36 -3.18 10.52 43.95
CA LYS A 36 -1.73 10.59 44.20
C LYS A 36 -0.92 10.04 43.02
N PHE A 37 -1.32 10.39 41.80
CA PHE A 37 -0.85 9.73 40.59
C PHE A 37 0.66 9.87 40.32
N ALA A 38 1.34 10.81 40.99
CA ALA A 38 2.80 10.93 40.96
C ALA A 38 3.55 9.65 41.39
N TYR A 39 2.91 8.75 42.15
CA TYR A 39 3.49 7.45 42.52
C TYR A 39 3.65 6.47 41.34
N ILE A 40 3.12 6.79 40.15
CA ILE A 40 3.35 6.00 38.92
C ILE A 40 4.84 5.79 38.62
N TYR A 41 5.71 6.71 39.07
CA TYR A 41 7.16 6.63 38.88
C TYR A 41 7.87 5.73 39.90
N GLU A 42 7.24 5.35 41.01
CA GLU A 42 7.85 4.40 41.96
C GLU A 42 7.92 2.98 41.37
N ALA A 43 7.02 2.67 40.43
CA ALA A 43 7.01 1.40 39.69
C ALA A 43 8.05 1.36 38.56
N CYS A 44 8.96 2.34 38.48
CA CYS A 44 9.88 2.48 37.39
C CYS A 44 10.94 1.36 37.37
N PRO A 45 11.20 0.72 36.22
CA PRO A 45 12.22 -0.33 36.13
C PRO A 45 13.63 0.23 36.28
N SER A 46 14.53 -0.57 36.86
CA SER A 46 15.95 -0.22 37.01
C SER A 46 16.73 -0.20 35.68
N THR A 47 16.17 -0.82 34.62
CA THR A 47 16.74 -0.87 33.27
C THR A 47 15.72 -0.40 32.23
N ASN A 48 16.19 0.18 31.12
CA ASN A 48 15.34 0.66 30.01
C ASN A 48 14.32 1.75 30.42
N LEU A 49 14.79 2.70 31.21
CA LEU A 49 14.00 3.84 31.69
C LEU A 49 13.36 4.66 30.57
N SER A 50 14.08 4.90 29.48
CA SER A 50 13.58 5.63 28.31
C SER A 50 12.36 4.93 27.69
N PHE A 51 12.41 3.60 27.60
CA PHE A 51 11.31 2.81 27.06
C PHE A 51 10.07 2.91 27.96
N PHE A 52 10.26 2.84 29.29
CA PHE A 52 9.17 3.02 30.25
C PHE A 52 8.52 4.40 30.12
N MET A 53 9.32 5.47 30.12
CA MET A 53 8.82 6.84 29.99
C MET A 53 8.10 7.08 28.66
N GLN A 54 8.66 6.62 27.54
CA GLN A 54 7.98 6.74 26.25
C GLN A 54 6.72 5.88 26.18
N SER A 55 6.66 4.73 26.87
CA SER A 55 5.44 3.91 26.92
C SER A 55 4.32 4.60 27.68
N LEU A 56 4.63 5.31 28.78
CA LEU A 56 3.67 6.15 29.49
C LEU A 56 3.13 7.24 28.57
N TYR A 57 4.03 8.00 27.93
CA TYR A 57 3.63 9.08 27.03
C TYR A 57 2.82 8.57 25.83
N ALA A 58 3.25 7.48 25.18
CA ALA A 58 2.55 6.89 24.05
C ALA A 58 1.12 6.47 24.42
N HIS A 59 0.94 5.81 25.56
CA HIS A 59 -0.39 5.40 26.02
C HIS A 59 -1.31 6.60 26.29
N THR A 60 -0.77 7.67 26.88
CA THR A 60 -1.53 8.91 27.09
C THR A 60 -1.84 9.63 25.76
N ILE A 61 -0.90 9.62 24.81
CA ILE A 61 -1.08 10.18 23.47
C ILE A 61 -2.23 9.46 22.75
N CYS A 62 -2.34 8.13 22.86
CA CYS A 62 -3.45 7.36 22.30
C CYS A 62 -4.83 7.95 22.66
N HIS A 63 -5.05 8.31 23.93
CA HIS A 63 -6.29 8.94 24.39
C HIS A 63 -6.48 10.35 23.84
N MET A 64 -5.40 11.11 23.68
CA MET A 64 -5.44 12.47 23.10
C MET A 64 -5.83 12.44 21.62
N VAL A 65 -5.38 11.42 20.88
CA VAL A 65 -5.56 11.29 19.43
C VAL A 65 -6.71 10.35 19.02
N SER A 66 -7.46 9.85 19.99
CA SER A 66 -8.64 9.02 19.76
C SER A 66 -9.81 9.82 19.20
N ASN A 67 -10.84 9.12 18.75
CA ASN A 67 -12.10 9.72 18.28
C ASN A 67 -13.17 9.80 19.39
N ASP A 68 -12.75 9.72 20.65
CA ASP A 68 -13.66 9.76 21.80
C ASP A 68 -14.16 11.18 22.11
N SER A 69 -14.91 11.31 23.21
CA SER A 69 -15.41 12.60 23.69
C SER A 69 -14.28 13.62 23.87
N LEU A 70 -14.61 14.90 23.66
CA LEU A 70 -13.63 15.97 23.83
C LEU A 70 -13.01 15.94 25.23
N SER A 71 -13.81 15.67 26.27
CA SER A 71 -13.32 15.57 27.65
C SER A 71 -12.25 14.49 27.79
N ARG A 72 -12.46 13.29 27.22
CA ARG A 72 -11.45 12.21 27.24
C ARG A 72 -10.16 12.62 26.52
N ARG A 73 -10.27 13.24 25.34
CA ARG A 73 -9.12 13.72 24.56
C ARG A 73 -8.34 14.83 25.27
N LEU A 74 -9.05 15.74 25.95
CA LEU A 74 -8.45 16.76 26.81
C LEU A 74 -7.80 16.15 28.06
N GLY A 75 -8.40 15.11 28.63
CA GLY A 75 -7.82 14.31 29.71
C GLY A 75 -6.47 13.71 29.31
N GLY A 76 -6.38 13.15 28.10
CA GLY A 76 -5.10 12.71 27.52
C GLY A 76 -4.06 13.83 27.47
N LEU A 77 -4.40 15.00 26.91
CA LEU A 77 -3.47 16.13 26.83
C LEU A 77 -3.00 16.63 28.21
N TYR A 78 -3.93 16.75 29.17
CA TYR A 78 -3.59 17.23 30.51
C TYR A 78 -2.79 16.20 31.30
N CYS A 79 -3.12 14.91 31.18
CA CYS A 79 -2.34 13.81 31.75
C CYS A 79 -0.90 13.86 31.21
N LEU A 80 -0.74 14.05 29.90
CA LEU A 80 0.56 14.11 29.23
C LEU A 80 1.43 15.25 29.78
N TYR A 81 0.82 16.42 29.96
CA TYR A 81 1.49 17.57 30.58
C TYR A 81 1.88 17.30 32.04
N CYS A 82 0.96 16.74 32.83
CA CYS A 82 1.22 16.40 34.24
C CYS A 82 2.33 15.36 34.38
N LEU A 83 2.37 14.34 33.52
CA LEU A 83 3.45 13.35 33.51
C LEU A 83 4.81 14.05 33.27
N TYR A 84 4.92 14.87 32.23
CA TYR A 84 6.18 15.55 31.95
C TYR A 84 6.67 16.47 33.08
N GLU A 85 5.77 17.24 33.71
CA GLU A 85 6.14 18.17 34.79
C GLU A 85 6.47 17.45 36.12
N THR A 86 5.91 16.27 36.35
CA THR A 86 6.07 15.53 37.63
C THR A 86 7.14 14.44 37.57
N GLN A 87 7.82 14.26 36.43
CA GLN A 87 8.83 13.21 36.29
C GLN A 87 10.02 13.45 37.26
N PRO A 88 10.56 12.38 37.88
CA PRO A 88 11.67 12.51 38.85
C PRO A 88 13.06 12.64 38.19
N PHE A 89 13.13 12.63 36.85
CA PHE A 89 14.40 12.52 36.11
C PHE A 89 15.01 13.87 35.75
N LYS A 90 16.34 13.97 35.86
CA LYS A 90 17.13 15.13 35.43
C LYS A 90 18.32 14.64 34.60
N PRO A 91 18.44 15.00 33.30
CA PRO A 91 17.52 15.84 32.52
C PRO A 91 16.14 15.17 32.27
N PRO A 92 15.08 15.96 31.99
CA PRO A 92 13.76 15.43 31.71
C PRO A 92 13.73 14.66 30.39
N PHE A 93 12.94 13.58 30.33
CA PHE A 93 12.63 12.88 29.10
C PHE A 93 11.62 13.67 28.28
N HIS A 94 12.05 14.07 27.08
CA HIS A 94 11.19 14.68 26.07
C HIS A 94 10.10 13.70 25.62
N ILE A 95 8.94 14.25 25.27
CA ILE A 95 7.78 13.48 24.80
C ILE A 95 7.95 13.22 23.31
N TYR A 96 8.08 11.96 22.89
CA TYR A 96 8.06 11.64 21.48
C TYR A 96 6.64 11.81 20.91
N ILE A 97 6.51 12.54 19.81
CA ILE A 97 5.25 12.67 19.07
C ILE A 97 5.51 12.54 17.57
N SER A 98 4.64 11.77 16.91
CA SER A 98 4.69 11.61 15.45
C SER A 98 4.04 12.78 14.70
N LEU A 99 4.35 12.91 13.41
CA LEU A 99 3.70 13.91 12.56
C LEU A 99 2.18 13.68 12.44
N GLY A 100 1.73 12.41 12.44
CA GLY A 100 0.31 12.06 12.41
C GLY A 100 -0.43 12.51 13.67
N GLU A 101 0.15 12.25 14.84
CA GLU A 101 -0.40 12.68 16.14
C GLU A 101 -0.38 14.20 16.28
N LEU A 102 0.66 14.87 15.79
CA LEU A 102 0.73 16.34 15.80
C LEU A 102 -0.40 16.99 14.99
N LYS A 103 -0.75 16.42 13.81
CA LYS A 103 -1.91 16.87 13.02
C LYS A 103 -3.21 16.73 13.81
N LYS A 104 -3.37 15.65 14.59
CA LYS A 104 -4.54 15.43 15.44
C LYS A 104 -4.55 16.36 16.66
N LEU A 105 -3.40 16.66 17.25
CA LEU A 105 -3.26 17.66 18.31
C LEU A 105 -3.66 19.05 17.81
N LYS A 106 -3.25 19.45 16.59
CA LYS A 106 -3.70 20.71 15.97
C LYS A 106 -5.22 20.78 15.87
N LYS A 107 -5.88 19.69 15.43
CA LYS A 107 -7.35 19.60 15.36
C LYS A 107 -7.98 19.74 16.75
N LEU A 108 -7.42 19.10 17.78
CA LEU A 108 -7.89 19.22 19.18
C LEU A 108 -7.81 20.67 19.70
N VAL A 109 -6.72 21.39 19.40
CA VAL A 109 -6.55 22.80 19.80
C VAL A 109 -7.58 23.70 19.11
N VAL A 110 -7.88 23.46 17.84
CA VAL A 110 -8.93 24.21 17.11
C VAL A 110 -10.31 23.92 17.71
N GLU A 111 -10.61 22.65 18.00
CA GLU A 111 -11.88 22.26 18.63
C GLU A 111 -12.04 22.89 20.03
N ALA A 112 -10.99 22.88 20.84
CA ALA A 112 -10.98 23.52 22.15
C ALA A 112 -11.18 25.05 22.06
N LYS A 113 -10.61 25.72 21.04
CA LYS A 113 -10.87 27.14 20.75
C LYS A 113 -12.34 27.38 20.42
N ASN A 114 -12.95 26.51 19.61
CA ASN A 114 -14.36 26.64 19.22
C ASN A 114 -15.31 26.51 20.43
N LYS A 115 -14.89 25.78 21.48
CA LYS A 115 -15.63 25.68 22.75
C LYS A 115 -15.18 26.68 23.83
N ASP A 116 -14.44 27.74 23.45
CA ASP A 116 -13.88 28.80 24.32
C ASP A 116 -12.97 28.29 25.48
N ILE A 117 -12.33 27.12 25.33
CA ILE A 117 -11.38 26.60 26.30
C ILE A 117 -9.99 27.21 26.03
N ARG A 118 -9.75 28.40 26.59
CA ARG A 118 -8.52 29.19 26.35
C ARG A 118 -7.24 28.58 26.94
N VAL A 119 -7.38 27.67 27.90
CA VAL A 119 -6.24 27.04 28.59
C VAL A 119 -5.47 26.11 27.66
N VAL A 120 -6.17 25.38 26.79
CA VAL A 120 -5.57 24.36 25.91
C VAL A 120 -4.58 24.96 24.91
N PRO A 121 -4.92 26.02 24.13
CA PRO A 121 -3.95 26.66 23.24
C PRO A 121 -2.74 27.24 23.98
N ALA A 122 -2.95 27.86 25.14
CA ALA A 122 -1.88 28.45 25.94
C ALA A 122 -0.93 27.36 26.49
N LEU A 123 -1.48 26.21 26.88
CA LEU A 123 -0.72 25.05 27.34
C LEU A 123 0.14 24.48 26.23
N VAL A 124 -0.45 24.18 25.07
CA VAL A 124 0.29 23.60 23.93
C VAL A 124 1.38 24.57 23.45
N LYS A 125 1.10 25.88 23.40
CA LYS A 125 2.10 26.90 23.07
C LYS A 125 3.29 26.85 24.04
N ARG A 126 3.04 26.80 25.34
CA ARG A 126 4.08 26.65 26.36
C ARG A 126 4.89 25.37 26.19
N MET A 127 4.23 24.24 25.90
CA MET A 127 4.92 22.96 25.72
C MET A 127 5.88 22.99 24.51
N LEU A 128 5.48 23.69 23.44
CA LEU A 128 6.32 23.89 22.26
C LEU A 128 7.50 24.84 22.54
N GLU A 129 7.25 25.97 23.20
CA GLU A 129 8.29 26.95 23.58
C GLU A 129 9.36 26.33 24.50
N ASN A 130 8.93 25.47 25.44
CA ASN A 130 9.82 24.76 26.36
C ASN A 130 10.51 23.55 25.73
N LYS A 131 10.34 23.29 24.43
CA LYS A 131 10.93 22.15 23.70
C LYS A 131 10.65 20.80 24.39
N ILE A 132 9.41 20.62 24.87
CA ILE A 132 9.00 19.39 25.56
C ILE A 132 8.90 18.22 24.59
N PHE A 133 8.52 18.48 23.34
CA PHE A 133 8.32 17.47 22.31
C PHE A 133 9.59 17.14 21.53
N LEU A 134 9.79 15.84 21.28
CA LEU A 134 10.70 15.29 20.29
C LEU A 134 9.86 14.82 19.11
N PHE A 135 10.07 15.41 17.93
CA PHE A 135 9.31 15.06 16.73
C PHE A 135 9.94 13.86 16.01
N GLY A 136 9.10 12.94 15.57
CA GLY A 136 9.53 11.80 14.75
C GLY A 136 8.51 11.41 13.68
N SER A 137 8.93 10.45 12.84
CA SER A 137 8.13 9.97 11.69
C SER A 137 7.35 8.69 11.97
N VAL A 138 7.69 7.95 13.03
CA VAL A 138 7.08 6.65 13.34
C VAL A 138 5.92 6.85 14.30
N ASP A 139 4.71 6.47 13.89
CA ASP A 139 3.55 6.36 14.78
C ASP A 139 3.74 5.11 15.65
N LEU A 140 3.89 5.26 16.96
CA LEU A 140 4.08 4.15 17.91
C LEU A 140 2.76 3.43 18.27
N ASN A 141 1.65 3.84 17.66
CA ASN A 141 0.33 3.29 17.96
C ASN A 141 0.25 1.82 17.52
N GLU A 142 0.10 0.92 18.49
CA GLU A 142 0.01 -0.53 18.27
C GLU A 142 -1.15 -0.92 17.32
N SER A 143 -2.18 -0.08 17.23
CA SER A 143 -3.32 -0.23 16.32
C SER A 143 -3.05 0.13 14.85
N SER A 144 -1.98 0.89 14.55
CA SER A 144 -1.65 1.30 13.18
C SER A 144 -0.83 0.26 12.41
N ILE A 145 -0.22 -0.71 13.10
CA ILE A 145 0.62 -1.76 12.50
C ILE A 145 -0.18 -2.63 11.50
N PRO A 146 -1.37 -3.19 11.82
CA PRO A 146 -2.11 -3.99 10.85
C PRO A 146 -2.64 -3.16 9.68
N GLU A 147 -3.04 -1.91 9.92
CA GLU A 147 -3.55 -1.01 8.87
C GLU A 147 -2.44 -0.59 7.89
N THR A 148 -1.24 -0.26 8.40
CA THR A 148 -0.07 0.07 7.57
C THR A 148 0.42 -1.14 6.78
N VAL A 149 0.40 -2.34 7.36
CA VAL A 149 0.70 -3.58 6.63
C VAL A 149 -0.29 -3.83 5.50
N LYS A 150 -1.59 -3.60 5.74
CA LYS A 150 -2.61 -3.71 4.70
C LYS A 150 -2.37 -2.70 3.58
N GLN A 151 -2.16 -1.42 3.90
CA GLN A 151 -1.85 -0.38 2.92
C GLN A 151 -0.60 -0.71 2.09
N LEU A 152 0.45 -1.21 2.74
CA LEU A 152 1.69 -1.60 2.05
C LEU A 152 1.47 -2.81 1.13
N THR A 153 0.63 -3.76 1.55
CA THR A 153 0.24 -4.92 0.74
C THR A 153 -0.56 -4.48 -0.48
N ASP A 154 -1.54 -3.59 -0.29
CA ASP A 154 -2.35 -3.02 -1.37
C ASP A 154 -1.48 -2.25 -2.37
N LEU A 155 -0.49 -1.49 -1.88
CA LEU A 155 0.47 -0.77 -2.71
C LEU A 155 1.37 -1.72 -3.51
N GLN A 156 1.84 -2.81 -2.91
CA GLN A 156 2.59 -3.83 -3.65
C GLN A 156 1.72 -4.50 -4.73
N ASN A 157 0.48 -4.85 -4.40
CA ASN A 157 -0.46 -5.42 -5.36
C ASN A 157 -0.72 -4.46 -6.53
N ALA A 158 -0.89 -3.16 -6.26
CA ALA A 158 -1.04 -2.14 -7.29
C ALA A 158 0.21 -2.04 -8.19
N ARG A 159 1.41 -2.06 -7.62
CA ARG A 159 2.66 -2.06 -8.39
C ARG A 159 2.81 -3.29 -9.27
N VAL A 160 2.46 -4.47 -8.75
CA VAL A 160 2.46 -5.73 -9.50
C VAL A 160 1.47 -5.65 -10.67
N GLN A 161 0.27 -5.12 -10.44
CA GLN A 161 -0.72 -4.90 -11.50
C GLN A 161 -0.22 -3.94 -12.59
N VAL A 162 0.44 -2.83 -12.21
CA VAL A 162 1.03 -1.89 -13.17
C VAL A 162 2.16 -2.56 -13.97
N ALA A 163 3.03 -3.34 -13.32
CA ALA A 163 4.08 -4.10 -13.99
C ALA A 163 3.51 -5.12 -14.99
N TYR A 164 2.45 -5.84 -14.61
CA TYR A 164 1.73 -6.75 -15.51
C TYR A 164 1.15 -6.00 -16.71
N LYS A 165 0.40 -4.91 -16.47
CA LYS A 165 -0.15 -4.08 -17.56
C LYS A 165 0.94 -3.58 -18.49
N LYS A 166 2.08 -3.13 -17.95
CA LYS A 166 3.21 -2.63 -18.76
C LYS A 166 3.90 -3.75 -19.54
N LEU A 167 4.08 -4.94 -18.96
CA LEU A 167 4.68 -6.09 -19.64
C LEU A 167 3.82 -6.53 -20.85
N PHE A 168 2.51 -6.60 -20.67
CA PHE A 168 1.59 -7.00 -21.73
C PHE A 168 1.33 -5.89 -22.74
N ALA A 169 1.21 -4.62 -22.33
CA ALA A 169 1.01 -3.50 -23.24
C ALA A 169 2.23 -3.17 -24.13
N SER A 170 3.41 -3.71 -23.84
CA SER A 170 4.66 -3.30 -24.50
C SER A 170 5.36 -4.38 -25.33
N THR A 171 4.67 -5.43 -25.79
CA THR A 171 5.38 -6.50 -26.49
C THR A 171 4.64 -7.14 -27.66
N ARG A 172 5.43 -7.56 -28.66
CA ARG A 172 5.07 -8.51 -29.73
C ARG A 172 4.45 -9.82 -29.19
N ILE A 173 4.61 -10.10 -27.89
CA ILE A 173 4.09 -11.28 -27.20
C ILE A 173 2.57 -11.25 -27.17
N GLU A 174 1.91 -10.10 -26.96
CA GLU A 174 0.45 -10.02 -27.03
C GLU A 174 -0.05 -10.38 -28.44
N HIS A 175 0.65 -9.91 -29.48
CA HIS A 175 0.36 -10.30 -30.85
C HIS A 175 0.53 -11.81 -31.05
N PHE A 176 1.64 -12.42 -30.62
CA PHE A 176 1.86 -13.86 -30.76
C PHE A 176 0.88 -14.73 -29.96
N ILE A 177 0.46 -14.28 -28.78
CA ILE A 177 -0.54 -14.97 -27.96
C ILE A 177 -1.88 -15.07 -28.72
N HIS A 178 -2.29 -14.01 -29.41
CA HIS A 178 -3.57 -13.97 -30.12
C HIS A 178 -3.47 -14.33 -31.62
N MET A 179 -2.26 -14.46 -32.18
CA MET A 179 -2.03 -14.73 -33.60
C MET A 179 -2.36 -16.18 -33.96
N ASP A 180 -3.22 -16.36 -34.96
CA ASP A 180 -3.48 -17.65 -35.60
C ASP A 180 -2.48 -17.87 -36.74
N LEU A 181 -1.55 -18.79 -36.52
CA LEU A 181 -0.51 -19.14 -37.49
C LEU A 181 -1.08 -19.74 -38.79
N GLY A 182 -2.24 -20.41 -38.70
CA GLY A 182 -2.90 -21.00 -39.87
C GLY A 182 -3.48 -19.94 -40.82
N ALA A 183 -4.00 -18.84 -40.26
CA ALA A 183 -4.51 -17.71 -41.01
C ALA A 183 -3.38 -16.85 -41.60
N GLU A 184 -2.30 -16.63 -40.85
CA GLU A 184 -1.15 -15.80 -41.29
C GLU A 184 -0.43 -16.42 -42.50
N VAL A 185 -0.28 -17.75 -42.51
CA VAL A 185 0.41 -18.48 -43.59
C VAL A 185 -0.56 -18.91 -44.70
N ASP A 186 -1.86 -18.60 -44.56
CA ASP A 186 -2.94 -19.07 -45.43
C ASP A 186 -2.78 -20.56 -45.79
N LEU A 187 -2.87 -21.39 -44.74
CA LEU A 187 -2.57 -22.81 -44.81
C LEU A 187 -3.35 -23.53 -45.92
N ASN A 188 -4.57 -23.07 -46.21
CA ASN A 188 -5.43 -23.66 -47.23
C ASN A 188 -4.88 -23.41 -48.64
N VAL A 189 -4.44 -22.18 -48.90
CA VAL A 189 -3.82 -21.80 -50.17
C VAL A 189 -2.46 -22.49 -50.33
N LEU A 190 -1.67 -22.60 -49.26
CA LEU A 190 -0.40 -23.33 -49.30
C LEU A 190 -0.59 -24.84 -49.55
N LYS A 191 -1.57 -25.48 -48.91
CA LYS A 191 -1.90 -26.89 -49.16
C LYS A 191 -2.30 -27.12 -50.62
N LYS A 192 -3.16 -26.26 -51.15
CA LYS A 192 -3.59 -26.31 -52.56
C LYS A 192 -2.42 -26.14 -53.52
N MET A 193 -1.55 -25.15 -53.28
CA MET A 193 -0.35 -24.97 -54.11
C MET A 193 0.62 -26.16 -54.00
N SER A 194 0.75 -26.74 -52.80
CA SER A 194 1.61 -27.91 -52.59
C SER A 194 1.09 -29.14 -53.34
N THR A 195 -0.22 -29.35 -53.42
CA THR A 195 -0.82 -30.46 -54.19
C THR A 195 -0.70 -30.21 -55.69
N GLU A 196 -1.01 -29.00 -56.16
CA GLU A 196 -0.89 -28.64 -57.58
C GLU A 196 0.55 -28.75 -58.08
N TYR A 197 1.51 -28.35 -57.25
CA TYR A 197 2.94 -28.50 -57.56
C TYR A 197 3.35 -29.98 -57.64
N ALA A 198 2.90 -30.82 -56.71
CA ALA A 198 3.18 -32.26 -56.74
C ALA A 198 2.59 -32.93 -57.98
N GLU A 199 1.37 -32.56 -58.37
CA GLU A 199 0.70 -33.03 -59.58
C GLU A 199 1.44 -32.58 -60.86
N ALA A 200 1.77 -31.30 -60.97
CA ALA A 200 2.51 -30.76 -62.11
C ALA A 200 3.92 -31.37 -62.23
N LYS A 201 4.60 -31.58 -61.10
CA LYS A 201 5.90 -32.25 -61.03
C LYS A 201 5.80 -33.71 -61.51
N GLY A 202 4.77 -34.44 -61.09
CA GLY A 202 4.50 -35.81 -61.56
C GLY A 202 4.23 -35.87 -63.07
N GLN A 203 3.39 -34.96 -63.58
CA GLN A 203 3.08 -34.86 -65.01
C GLN A 203 4.32 -34.54 -65.85
N ALA A 204 5.15 -33.59 -65.43
CA ALA A 204 6.38 -33.23 -66.15
C ALA A 204 7.39 -34.39 -66.22
N ILE A 205 7.53 -35.17 -65.15
CA ILE A 205 8.40 -36.36 -65.13
C ILE A 205 7.83 -37.45 -66.05
N GLN A 206 6.50 -37.64 -66.07
CA GLN A 206 5.83 -38.59 -66.95
C GLN A 206 6.00 -38.22 -68.43
N GLU A 207 5.77 -36.96 -68.79
CA GLU A 207 5.96 -36.46 -70.17
C GLU A 207 7.42 -36.59 -70.62
N ALA A 208 8.38 -36.26 -69.74
CA ALA A 208 9.80 -36.44 -70.03
C ALA A 208 10.18 -37.91 -70.26
N SER A 209 9.45 -38.86 -69.64
CA SER A 209 9.69 -40.30 -69.77
C SER A 209 9.32 -40.91 -71.11
N GLU A 210 8.48 -40.22 -71.88
CA GLU A 210 8.12 -40.63 -73.23
C GLU A 210 9.25 -40.34 -74.23
N VAL A 211 10.13 -39.37 -73.92
CA VAL A 211 11.17 -38.88 -74.82
C VAL A 211 12.59 -39.30 -74.37
N VAL A 212 12.82 -39.45 -73.07
CA VAL A 212 14.15 -39.70 -72.47
C VAL A 212 14.05 -40.73 -71.34
N ASP A 213 15.10 -41.54 -71.10
CA ASP A 213 15.14 -42.45 -69.94
C ASP A 213 15.29 -41.66 -68.62
N VAL A 214 14.28 -41.78 -67.75
CA VAL A 214 14.13 -41.00 -66.50
C VAL A 214 14.38 -41.85 -65.26
N GLN A 215 14.93 -43.06 -65.37
CA GLN A 215 15.20 -43.94 -64.22
C GLN A 215 16.01 -43.25 -63.12
N ASN A 216 16.96 -42.39 -63.50
CA ASN A 216 17.78 -41.63 -62.54
C ASN A 216 17.01 -40.52 -61.81
N VAL A 217 15.81 -40.13 -62.24
CA VAL A 217 15.04 -39.00 -61.69
C VAL A 217 13.78 -39.48 -60.95
N LYS A 218 13.48 -40.79 -60.98
CA LYS A 218 12.33 -41.38 -60.25
C LYS A 218 12.34 -41.05 -58.75
N HIS A 219 13.51 -40.99 -58.14
CA HIS A 219 13.67 -40.60 -56.73
C HIS A 219 13.27 -39.14 -56.43
N ILE A 220 13.16 -38.28 -57.46
CA ILE A 220 12.70 -36.89 -57.32
C ILE A 220 11.17 -36.84 -57.22
N GLN A 221 10.45 -37.85 -57.72
CA GLN A 221 8.99 -37.94 -57.61
C GLN A 221 8.54 -38.34 -56.20
N ASP A 222 9.38 -39.05 -55.45
CA ASP A 222 9.08 -39.56 -54.11
C ASP A 222 9.34 -38.50 -53.03
N ASP A 223 8.62 -37.38 -53.04
CA ASP A 223 8.56 -36.49 -51.88
C ASP A 223 7.67 -37.14 -50.81
N GLN A 224 8.29 -37.57 -49.71
CA GLN A 224 7.64 -38.36 -48.65
C GLN A 224 6.59 -37.56 -47.85
N GLU A 225 6.67 -36.22 -47.84
CA GLU A 225 5.71 -35.33 -47.19
C GLU A 225 5.52 -34.04 -48.00
N LEU A 226 4.26 -33.62 -48.17
CA LEU A 226 3.92 -32.34 -48.80
C LEU A 226 4.22 -31.19 -47.83
N MET A 227 4.79 -30.09 -48.35
CA MET A 227 5.09 -28.90 -47.55
C MET A 227 3.84 -28.34 -46.85
N GLY A 228 2.68 -28.41 -47.49
CA GLY A 228 1.41 -28.00 -46.87
C GLY A 228 1.03 -28.83 -45.63
N ASP A 229 1.41 -30.11 -45.57
CA ASP A 229 1.14 -30.99 -44.44
C ASP A 229 2.15 -30.78 -43.31
N VAL A 230 3.42 -30.54 -43.64
CA VAL A 230 4.46 -30.18 -42.66
C VAL A 230 4.11 -28.87 -41.96
N VAL A 231 3.72 -27.83 -42.71
CA VAL A 231 3.30 -26.55 -42.15
C VAL A 231 2.00 -26.69 -41.36
N GLY A 232 1.10 -27.60 -41.77
CA GLY A 232 -0.10 -27.97 -41.01
C GLY A 232 0.22 -28.50 -39.62
N LYS A 233 1.13 -29.47 -39.51
CA LYS A 233 1.59 -30.02 -38.22
C LYS A 233 2.22 -28.94 -37.32
N ILE A 234 2.95 -27.98 -37.90
CA ILE A 234 3.54 -26.87 -37.14
C ILE A 234 2.44 -25.93 -36.58
N ALA A 235 1.42 -25.62 -37.37
CA ALA A 235 0.30 -24.79 -36.93
C ALA A 235 -0.51 -25.48 -35.81
N GLU A 236 -0.74 -26.79 -35.90
CA GLU A 236 -1.39 -27.57 -34.85
C GLU A 236 -0.57 -27.59 -33.56
N ASN A 237 0.75 -27.85 -33.65
CA ASN A 237 1.64 -27.83 -32.49
C ASN A 237 1.71 -26.45 -31.82
N TRP A 238 1.69 -25.37 -32.61
CA TRP A 238 1.61 -24.00 -32.09
C TRP A 238 0.35 -23.77 -31.26
N ASN A 239 -0.81 -24.24 -31.74
CA ASN A 239 -2.07 -24.13 -31.01
C ASN A 239 -2.06 -24.93 -29.70
N VAL A 240 -1.49 -26.14 -29.70
CA VAL A 240 -1.33 -26.95 -28.47
C VAL A 240 -0.43 -26.26 -27.45
N GLN A 241 0.70 -25.70 -27.88
CA GLN A 241 1.60 -24.97 -26.97
C GLN A 241 0.95 -23.72 -26.39
N LYS A 242 0.15 -23.03 -27.20
CA LYS A 242 -0.62 -21.85 -26.77
C LYS A 242 -1.69 -22.22 -25.73
N GLU A 243 -2.42 -23.31 -25.95
CA GLU A 243 -3.42 -23.80 -24.99
C GLU A 243 -2.78 -24.19 -23.65
N LEU A 244 -1.63 -24.88 -23.68
CA LEU A 244 -0.86 -25.19 -22.48
C LEU A 244 -0.40 -23.93 -21.73
N PHE A 245 0.01 -22.90 -22.47
CA PHE A 245 0.40 -21.61 -21.89
C PHE A 245 -0.80 -20.94 -21.18
N TYR A 246 -1.99 -20.95 -21.79
CA TYR A 246 -3.20 -20.41 -21.17
C TYR A 246 -3.58 -21.14 -19.88
N GLN A 247 -3.51 -22.47 -19.88
CA GLN A 247 -3.80 -23.30 -18.70
C GLN A 247 -2.82 -23.06 -17.55
N GLN A 248 -1.51 -22.94 -17.85
CA GLN A 248 -0.48 -22.68 -16.84
C GLN A 248 -0.58 -21.27 -16.24
N THR A 249 -0.93 -20.28 -17.06
CA THR A 249 -1.02 -18.88 -16.64
C THR A 249 -2.39 -18.51 -16.07
N ARG A 250 -3.38 -19.42 -16.12
CA ARG A 250 -4.79 -19.18 -15.73
C ARG A 250 -5.43 -18.00 -16.48
N MET A 251 -4.95 -17.67 -17.67
CA MET A 251 -5.51 -16.60 -18.50
C MET A 251 -6.89 -16.94 -19.08
N ASP A 252 -7.30 -18.21 -19.07
CA ASP A 252 -8.66 -18.64 -19.44
C ASP A 252 -9.75 -18.14 -18.46
N GLN A 253 -9.38 -17.65 -17.29
CA GLN A 253 -10.29 -17.04 -16.33
C GLN A 253 -10.40 -15.53 -16.54
N GLN A 254 -10.71 -15.12 -17.77
CA GLN A 254 -11.26 -13.79 -17.96
C GLN A 254 -12.74 -13.85 -17.52
N PRO A 255 -13.17 -13.11 -16.49
CA PRO A 255 -14.56 -13.12 -16.07
C PRO A 255 -15.42 -12.66 -17.25
N ALA A 256 -16.43 -13.45 -17.57
CA ALA A 256 -17.51 -13.03 -18.44
C ALA A 256 -18.05 -11.70 -17.93
N ALA A 257 -17.88 -10.65 -18.75
CA ALA A 257 -18.58 -9.37 -18.65
C ALA A 257 -18.91 -8.89 -17.23
N ALA A 258 -17.89 -8.47 -16.46
CA ALA A 258 -18.13 -7.55 -15.37
C ALA A 258 -18.21 -6.13 -15.94
N GLU A 259 -19.35 -5.52 -15.76
CA GLU A 259 -19.74 -4.18 -16.18
C GLU A 259 -18.59 -3.16 -16.07
N GLN A 260 -18.40 -2.42 -17.16
CA GLN A 260 -17.60 -1.21 -17.22
C GLN A 260 -18.20 -0.17 -16.25
N THR A 261 -17.83 -0.24 -14.97
CA THR A 261 -17.95 0.92 -14.09
C THR A 261 -16.74 1.79 -14.36
N GLN A 262 -16.96 2.86 -15.12
CA GLN A 262 -16.02 3.96 -15.28
C GLN A 262 -15.65 4.51 -13.90
N LEU A 263 -14.50 4.11 -13.37
CA LEU A 263 -13.79 4.91 -12.39
C LEU A 263 -12.83 5.79 -13.19
N GLN A 264 -13.29 7.01 -13.45
CA GLN A 264 -12.44 8.13 -13.83
C GLN A 264 -11.33 8.25 -12.77
N VAL A 265 -10.13 7.81 -13.13
CA VAL A 265 -8.92 8.27 -12.46
C VAL A 265 -8.62 9.63 -13.08
N ASN A 266 -9.03 10.69 -12.39
CA ASN A 266 -8.49 12.01 -12.65
C ASN A 266 -7.01 11.94 -12.25
N ASP A 267 -6.14 11.99 -13.25
CA ASP A 267 -4.73 12.38 -13.08
C ASP A 267 -4.72 13.86 -12.67
N ASP A 268 -4.77 14.13 -11.37
CA ASP A 268 -4.40 15.41 -10.76
C ASP A 268 -3.39 15.12 -9.63
N GLU A 269 -2.21 14.63 -10.00
CA GLU A 269 -0.99 14.75 -9.18
C GLU A 269 0.04 15.59 -9.93
N GLN A 270 -0.23 16.89 -10.02
CA GLN A 270 0.81 17.92 -10.12
C GLN A 270 0.48 19.07 -9.18
N GLY A 271 1.30 19.21 -8.13
CA GLY A 271 1.41 20.41 -7.30
C GLY A 271 0.70 20.32 -5.96
N GLY A 272 1.46 20.21 -4.87
CA GLY A 272 0.87 20.41 -3.54
C GLY A 272 1.71 20.13 -2.31
N ASP A 273 2.94 19.60 -2.41
CA ASP A 273 3.73 19.26 -1.21
C ASP A 273 4.81 20.31 -0.84
N GLU A 274 5.06 21.31 -1.68
CA GLU A 274 5.95 22.43 -1.32
C GLU A 274 5.23 23.55 -0.54
N ASP A 275 3.91 23.64 -0.64
CA ASP A 275 3.12 24.73 -0.06
C ASP A 275 2.96 24.59 1.47
N PHE A 276 2.86 23.35 1.97
CA PHE A 276 2.66 23.10 3.40
C PHE A 276 3.86 23.49 4.26
N GLY A 277 5.08 23.34 3.73
CA GLY A 277 6.31 23.76 4.43
C GLY A 277 6.41 25.29 4.53
N GLN A 278 6.05 25.98 3.44
CA GLN A 278 6.14 27.44 3.35
C GLN A 278 5.03 28.14 4.16
N GLU A 279 3.80 27.60 4.17
CA GLU A 279 2.72 28.13 5.01
C GLU A 279 3.00 27.95 6.51
N LEU A 280 3.61 26.82 6.89
CA LEU A 280 3.94 26.55 8.29
C LEU A 280 5.08 27.45 8.79
N GLU A 281 6.10 27.73 7.96
CA GLU A 281 7.16 28.70 8.30
C GLU A 281 6.63 30.14 8.34
N GLN A 282 5.81 30.56 7.38
CA GLN A 282 5.28 31.93 7.37
C GLN A 282 4.34 32.22 8.56
N LEU A 283 3.57 31.23 9.02
CA LEU A 283 2.69 31.36 10.19
C LEU A 283 3.42 31.26 11.53
N LEU A 284 4.63 30.69 11.57
CA LEU A 284 5.47 30.63 12.77
C LEU A 284 6.33 31.88 12.97
N PHE A 285 6.64 32.63 11.91
CA PHE A 285 7.46 33.85 11.96
C PHE A 285 6.67 35.17 11.88
N GLN A 286 5.34 35.14 11.72
CA GLN A 286 4.48 36.32 11.87
C GLN A 286 3.62 36.24 13.14
N ALA A 287 4.25 36.52 14.29
CA ALA A 287 3.63 37.14 15.47
C ALA A 287 4.71 37.77 16.35
#